data_AF-A0A819H0I6-F1
#
_entry.id   AF-A0A819H0I6-F1
#
_cell.length_a   1.000
_cell.length_b   1.000
_cell.length_c   1.000
_cell.angle_alpha   90.00
_cell.angle_beta   90.00
_cell.angle_gamma   90.00
#
_symmetry.space_group_name_H-M   'P 1'
#
loop_
_entity.id
_entity.type
_entity.pdbx_description
1 polymer ?
#
loop_
_entity_poly.entity_id
_entity_poly.type
_entity_poly.pdbx_seq_one_letter_code
_entity_poly.pdbx_strand_id
1 'polypeptide(L)'
;STTSTTNATVNYVLWSFDSVTTDTYGVYNGQLVNGATYSSSSTTLPYLGQGHALSVAASQNQSFQVSTPFLNLASTSFTVEAWIYSTIVTGDNGLMGQCQCTSCSNQCFHFLIRSSKLYVGFTLNDINGLTTITVGTWYHVAFVYNSVTQQQILYLNGVQDNIKSSSCIRIITSCAEINSVNIQSISIS
;
A
#
# COMPACT_ATOMS: atom_id res chain seq x y z
N SER A 1 -6.25 -38.70 12.40
CA SER A 1 -5.95 -37.38 12.96
C SER A 1 -6.24 -36.34 11.90
N THR A 2 -7.50 -35.90 11.77
CA THR A 2 -7.89 -34.80 10.90
C THR A 2 -7.58 -33.50 11.63
N THR A 3 -6.50 -32.83 11.24
CA THR A 3 -6.20 -31.47 11.69
C THR A 3 -7.29 -30.53 11.19
N SER A 4 -8.19 -30.10 12.09
CA SER A 4 -9.09 -29.00 11.82
C SER A 4 -8.25 -27.72 11.77
N THR A 5 -7.90 -27.26 10.58
CA THR A 5 -7.42 -25.90 10.38
C THR A 5 -8.59 -24.97 10.68
N THR A 6 -8.63 -24.42 11.88
CA THR A 6 -9.46 -23.25 12.16
C THR A 6 -9.03 -22.17 11.18
N ASN A 7 -9.88 -21.84 10.20
CA ASN A 7 -9.63 -20.70 9.32
C ASN A 7 -9.49 -19.46 10.21
N ALA A 8 -8.26 -18.97 10.37
CA ALA A 8 -8.01 -17.76 11.12
C ALA A 8 -8.81 -16.63 10.45
N THR A 9 -9.62 -15.91 11.21
CA THR A 9 -10.20 -14.66 10.74
C THR A 9 -9.06 -13.65 10.61
N VAL A 10 -8.60 -13.41 9.38
CA VAL A 10 -7.55 -12.44 9.09
C VAL A 10 -8.17 -11.05 9.18
N ASN A 11 -7.92 -10.35 10.29
CA ASN A 11 -8.38 -8.97 10.51
C ASN A 11 -7.37 -7.93 10.02
N TYR A 12 -6.14 -8.36 9.74
CA TYR A 12 -5.12 -7.52 9.14
C TYR A 12 -4.11 -8.38 8.36
N VAL A 13 -3.44 -7.77 7.39
CA VAL A 13 -2.35 -8.37 6.62
C VAL A 13 -1.14 -7.49 6.81
N LEU A 14 -0.02 -8.10 7.22
CA LEU A 14 1.26 -7.40 7.38
C LEU A 14 2.33 -8.17 6.63
N TRP A 15 2.97 -7.48 5.68
CA TRP A 15 4.23 -7.91 5.07
C TRP A 15 5.37 -7.13 5.71
N SER A 16 6.28 -7.84 6.38
CA SER A 16 7.44 -7.22 7.04
C SER A 16 8.59 -6.94 6.09
N PHE A 17 8.63 -7.61 4.93
CA PHE A 17 9.72 -7.53 3.95
C PHE A 17 11.13 -7.78 4.51
N ASP A 18 11.24 -8.48 5.65
CA ASP A 18 12.50 -8.89 6.26
C ASP A 18 13.08 -10.12 5.56
N SER A 19 13.43 -9.96 4.29
CA SER A 19 13.88 -11.04 3.40
C SER A 19 12.85 -12.15 3.16
N VAL A 20 11.57 -11.88 3.45
CA VAL A 20 10.46 -12.82 3.24
C VAL A 20 9.31 -12.13 2.49
N THR A 21 8.63 -12.90 1.63
CA THR A 21 7.44 -12.44 0.88
C THR A 21 6.12 -12.84 1.53
N THR A 22 6.18 -13.59 2.63
CA THR A 22 5.01 -14.11 3.33
C THR A 22 4.41 -13.03 4.22
N ASP A 23 3.08 -12.97 4.28
CA ASP A 23 2.41 -12.15 5.29
C ASP A 23 2.42 -12.84 6.66
N THR A 24 2.00 -12.12 7.70
CA THR A 24 1.97 -12.59 9.10
C THR A 24 1.17 -13.88 9.31
N TYR A 25 0.11 -14.12 8.52
CA TYR A 25 -0.74 -15.31 8.62
C TYR A 25 -0.48 -16.35 7.53
N GLY A 26 0.42 -16.05 6.58
CA GLY A 26 0.75 -16.93 5.45
C GLY A 26 -0.40 -17.12 4.46
N VAL A 27 -1.40 -16.23 4.46
CA VAL A 27 -2.59 -16.28 3.60
C VAL A 27 -2.36 -15.49 2.32
N TYR A 28 -1.91 -14.25 2.41
CA TYR A 28 -1.73 -13.31 1.31
C TYR A 28 -0.25 -13.19 0.92
N ASN A 29 0.42 -14.32 0.72
CA ASN A 29 1.83 -14.33 0.35
C ASN A 29 2.02 -13.72 -1.04
N GLY A 30 3.01 -12.82 -1.16
CA GLY A 30 3.34 -12.24 -2.45
C GLY A 30 4.56 -12.88 -3.10
N GLN A 31 4.89 -12.38 -4.28
CA GLN A 31 6.07 -12.75 -5.06
C GLN A 31 6.78 -11.49 -5.56
N LEU A 32 8.10 -11.55 -5.61
CA LEU A 32 8.94 -10.51 -6.21
C LEU A 32 8.91 -10.65 -7.73
N VAL A 33 8.66 -9.55 -8.43
CA VAL A 33 8.52 -9.53 -9.89
C VAL A 33 9.66 -8.71 -10.51
N ASN A 34 10.12 -9.15 -11.69
CA ASN A 34 11.16 -8.48 -12.50
C ASN A 34 12.47 -8.20 -11.72
N GLY A 35 12.84 -9.13 -10.83
CA GLY A 35 14.06 -9.03 -10.05
C GLY A 35 14.00 -7.96 -8.95
N ALA A 36 12.80 -7.62 -8.46
CA ALA A 36 12.67 -6.88 -7.20
C ALA A 36 13.48 -7.59 -6.10
N THR A 37 14.09 -6.81 -5.21
CA THR A 37 15.01 -7.33 -4.19
C THR A 37 14.70 -6.72 -2.84
N TYR A 38 15.37 -7.19 -1.80
CA TYR A 38 15.36 -6.54 -0.50
C TYR A 38 16.56 -5.60 -0.38
N SER A 39 16.36 -4.44 0.24
CA SER A 39 17.43 -3.50 0.52
C SER A 39 18.48 -4.15 1.42
N SER A 40 19.76 -3.94 1.12
CA SER A 40 20.83 -4.14 2.08
C SER A 40 20.91 -2.94 3.02
N SER A 41 21.24 -3.19 4.30
CA SER A 41 21.52 -2.11 5.25
C SER A 41 22.66 -1.24 4.73
N SER A 42 22.44 0.08 4.65
CA SER A 42 23.41 1.07 4.16
C SER A 42 23.32 2.33 5.01
N THR A 43 24.42 3.08 5.12
CA THR A 43 24.46 4.39 5.80
C THR A 43 23.58 5.44 5.14
N THR A 44 23.22 5.27 3.86
CA THR A 44 22.30 6.16 3.10
C THR A 44 20.85 5.69 3.11
N LEU A 45 20.59 4.47 3.59
CA LEU A 45 19.26 3.93 3.89
C LEU A 45 19.24 3.54 5.37
N PRO A 46 19.38 4.51 6.31
CA PRO A 46 19.36 4.20 7.72
C PRO A 46 17.95 3.75 8.08
N TYR A 47 17.74 2.43 8.08
CA TYR A 47 16.68 1.84 8.85
C TYR A 47 17.03 2.00 10.32
N LEU A 48 16.02 2.30 11.15
CA LEU A 48 16.11 2.25 12.61
C LEU A 48 16.19 0.77 13.08
N GLY A 49 17.26 0.09 12.71
CA GLY A 49 17.94 -0.84 13.62
C GLY A 49 17.55 -2.32 13.68
N GLN A 50 16.84 -2.94 12.73
CA GLN A 50 16.65 -4.42 12.59
C GLN A 50 15.71 -4.83 11.42
N GLY A 51 16.20 -5.06 10.20
CA GLY A 51 15.34 -5.56 9.12
C GLY A 51 15.76 -5.18 7.69
N HIS A 52 14.97 -5.60 6.71
CA HIS A 52 15.10 -5.23 5.30
C HIS A 52 13.85 -4.47 4.84
N ALA A 53 13.98 -3.67 3.78
CA ALA A 53 12.83 -3.12 3.06
C ALA A 53 12.72 -3.78 1.69
N LEU A 54 11.51 -3.88 1.15
CA LEU A 54 11.33 -4.21 -0.26
C LEU A 54 11.90 -3.08 -1.10
N SER A 55 12.77 -3.41 -2.06
CA SER A 55 13.36 -2.47 -3.01
C SER A 55 12.85 -2.72 -4.42
N VAL A 56 12.17 -1.71 -4.98
CA VAL A 56 11.54 -1.78 -6.31
C VAL A 56 11.90 -0.54 -7.15
N ALA A 57 12.24 -0.78 -8.41
CA ALA A 57 12.57 0.27 -9.37
C ALA A 57 11.56 0.34 -10.53
N ALA A 58 10.94 1.51 -10.71
CA ALA A 58 10.02 1.79 -11.83
C ALA A 58 10.70 1.58 -13.19
N SER A 59 11.97 1.96 -13.32
CA SER A 59 12.74 1.81 -14.56
C SER A 59 12.92 0.36 -15.01
N GLN A 60 12.70 -0.60 -14.11
CA GLN A 60 12.79 -2.04 -14.35
C GLN A 60 11.42 -2.73 -14.29
N ASN A 61 10.32 -1.98 -14.15
CA ASN A 61 8.96 -2.50 -13.95
C ASN A 61 8.89 -3.50 -12.78
N GLN A 62 9.59 -3.22 -11.68
CA GLN A 62 9.65 -4.09 -10.52
C GLN A 62 8.44 -3.90 -9.60
N SER A 63 7.94 -5.00 -9.07
CA SER A 63 6.77 -5.01 -8.19
C SER A 63 6.80 -6.15 -7.19
N PHE A 64 5.93 -6.04 -6.20
CA PHE A 64 5.52 -7.14 -5.33
C PHE A 64 4.05 -7.44 -5.61
N GLN A 65 3.76 -8.70 -5.96
CA GLN A 65 2.45 -9.10 -6.42
C GLN A 65 1.85 -10.16 -5.52
N VAL A 66 0.59 -9.96 -5.13
CA VAL A 66 -0.22 -10.93 -4.38
C VAL A 66 -1.34 -11.39 -5.30
N SER A 67 -1.23 -12.61 -5.83
CA SER A 67 -2.15 -13.10 -6.86
C SER A 67 -3.34 -13.86 -6.28
N THR A 68 -3.11 -14.69 -5.26
CA THR A 68 -4.15 -15.49 -4.60
C THR A 68 -3.83 -15.72 -3.11
N PRO A 69 -4.85 -15.74 -2.23
CA PRO A 69 -6.21 -15.29 -2.47
C PRO A 69 -6.26 -13.78 -2.62
N PHE A 70 -7.38 -13.33 -3.15
CA PHE A 70 -7.69 -11.95 -3.40
C PHE A 70 -7.91 -11.16 -2.09
N LEU A 71 -7.29 -9.99 -1.92
CA LEU A 71 -7.56 -9.11 -0.78
C LEU A 71 -8.81 -8.24 -0.99
N ASN A 72 -9.94 -8.60 -0.37
CA ASN A 72 -11.23 -7.94 -0.57
C ASN A 72 -11.38 -6.61 0.20
N LEU A 73 -11.05 -5.50 -0.45
CA LEU A 73 -11.08 -4.14 0.14
C LEU A 73 -12.38 -3.35 0.00
N ALA A 74 -13.45 -3.91 -0.58
CA ALA A 74 -14.56 -3.05 -0.95
C ALA A 74 -15.85 -3.42 -0.28
N SER A 75 -16.65 -2.37 -0.18
CA SER A 75 -17.72 -2.28 0.80
C SER A 75 -17.21 -2.31 2.25
N THR A 76 -15.91 -2.44 2.46
CA THR A 76 -15.29 -2.53 3.77
C THR A 76 -14.60 -1.22 4.11
N SER A 77 -14.58 -0.90 5.39
CA SER A 77 -13.66 0.11 5.91
C SER A 77 -12.30 -0.56 6.03
N PHE A 78 -11.24 0.15 5.69
CA PHE A 78 -9.89 -0.37 5.77
C PHE A 78 -8.89 0.76 5.99
N THR A 79 -7.74 0.39 6.53
CA THR A 79 -6.55 1.24 6.59
C THR A 79 -5.43 0.57 5.82
N VAL A 80 -4.70 1.32 5.01
CA VAL A 80 -3.41 0.90 4.43
C VAL A 80 -2.35 1.83 4.99
N GLU A 81 -1.31 1.28 5.60
CA GLU A 81 -0.17 2.06 6.09
C GLU A 81 1.17 1.44 5.70
N ALA A 82 2.17 2.30 5.53
CA ALA A 82 3.52 1.87 5.19
C ALA A 82 4.58 2.87 5.65
N TRP A 83 5.78 2.37 5.91
CA TRP A 83 7.00 3.20 5.90
C TRP A 83 7.58 3.21 4.50
N ILE A 84 7.81 4.40 3.96
CA ILE A 84 8.24 4.60 2.58
C ILE A 84 9.53 5.42 2.48
N TYR A 85 10.40 5.02 1.55
CA TYR A 85 11.56 5.79 1.14
C TYR A 85 11.58 5.88 -0.39
N SER A 86 11.39 7.09 -0.92
CA SER A 86 11.43 7.30 -2.36
C SER A 86 12.73 7.95 -2.82
N THR A 87 13.29 7.45 -3.92
CA THR A 87 14.43 8.05 -4.62
C THR A 87 13.99 8.96 -5.76
N ILE A 88 12.72 8.89 -6.17
CA ILE A 88 12.11 9.67 -7.25
C ILE A 88 10.69 10.07 -6.81
N VAL A 89 10.31 11.33 -7.04
CA VAL A 89 8.95 11.83 -6.72
C VAL A 89 8.29 12.55 -7.91
N THR A 90 8.89 12.38 -9.09
CA THR A 90 8.35 12.82 -10.39
C THR A 90 7.52 11.69 -11.01
N GLY A 91 6.45 12.05 -11.72
CA GLY A 91 5.50 11.06 -12.25
C GLY A 91 4.70 10.39 -11.14
N ASP A 92 4.18 9.18 -11.43
CA ASP A 92 3.44 8.34 -10.49
C ASP A 92 4.37 7.27 -9.92
N ASN A 93 4.53 7.26 -8.59
CA ASN A 93 5.36 6.29 -7.88
C ASN A 93 4.44 5.50 -6.92
N GLY A 94 4.04 4.32 -7.32
CA GLY A 94 3.05 3.49 -6.63
C GLY A 94 3.55 2.86 -5.33
N LEU A 95 2.66 2.87 -4.34
CA LEU A 95 2.81 2.15 -3.07
C LEU A 95 1.97 0.88 -3.09
N MET A 96 0.72 1.01 -3.52
CA MET A 96 -0.23 -0.09 -3.62
C MET A 96 -1.31 0.32 -4.62
N GLY A 97 -1.41 -0.39 -5.72
CA GLY A 97 -2.54 -0.39 -6.63
C GLY A 97 -3.43 -1.57 -6.31
N GLN A 98 -4.69 -1.49 -6.69
CA GLN A 98 -5.62 -2.60 -6.69
C GLN A 98 -6.76 -2.32 -7.68
N CYS A 99 -6.78 -2.98 -8.84
CA CYS A 99 -7.60 -2.58 -9.98
C CYS A 99 -8.34 -3.75 -10.64
N GLN A 100 -9.67 -3.64 -10.65
CA GLN A 100 -10.54 -4.54 -11.41
C GLN A 100 -10.78 -4.05 -12.84
N CYS A 101 -11.00 -2.74 -13.00
CA CYS A 101 -11.38 -2.13 -14.27
C CYS A 101 -10.90 -0.68 -14.31
N THR A 102 -9.88 -0.41 -15.14
CA THR A 102 -9.20 0.90 -15.24
C THR A 102 -10.10 2.02 -15.74
N SER A 103 -11.21 1.70 -16.42
CA SER A 103 -12.19 2.67 -16.93
C SER A 103 -13.45 2.79 -16.06
N CYS A 104 -13.61 1.96 -15.03
CA CYS A 104 -14.82 1.92 -14.20
C CYS A 104 -14.62 2.73 -12.91
N SER A 105 -15.59 3.57 -12.56
CA SER A 105 -15.57 4.33 -11.29
C SER A 105 -15.59 3.39 -10.07
N ASN A 106 -14.85 3.75 -9.03
CA ASN A 106 -14.72 3.03 -7.76
C ASN A 106 -14.10 1.63 -7.84
N GLN A 107 -13.43 1.28 -8.94
CA GLN A 107 -12.93 -0.09 -9.17
C GLN A 107 -11.41 -0.20 -9.32
N CYS A 108 -10.68 0.91 -9.25
CA CYS A 108 -9.22 0.90 -9.16
C CYS A 108 -8.76 1.78 -8.03
N PHE A 109 -8.39 1.11 -6.93
CA PHE A 109 -7.63 1.70 -5.86
C PHE A 109 -6.20 1.94 -6.33
N HIS A 110 -5.68 3.12 -6.08
CA HIS A 110 -4.27 3.43 -6.22
C HIS A 110 -3.85 4.27 -5.04
N PHE A 111 -2.75 3.88 -4.41
CA PHE A 111 -2.05 4.64 -3.39
C PHE A 111 -0.64 4.84 -3.91
N LEU A 112 -0.27 6.09 -4.17
CA LEU A 112 0.95 6.46 -4.87
C LEU A 112 1.42 7.86 -4.47
N ILE A 113 2.62 8.23 -4.90
CA ILE A 113 3.12 9.60 -4.89
C ILE A 113 2.92 10.18 -6.29
N ARG A 114 2.18 11.29 -6.38
CA ARG A 114 1.96 12.05 -7.62
C ARG A 114 2.20 13.53 -7.36
N SER A 115 2.92 14.19 -8.28
CA SER A 115 3.31 15.60 -8.10
C SER A 115 3.98 15.87 -6.75
N SER A 116 4.79 14.91 -6.30
CA SER A 116 5.50 14.94 -5.01
C SER A 116 4.59 15.01 -3.78
N LYS A 117 3.34 14.55 -3.86
CA LYS A 117 2.43 14.43 -2.70
C LYS A 117 1.81 13.04 -2.66
N LEU A 118 1.33 12.63 -1.49
CA LEU A 118 0.48 11.43 -1.41
C LEU A 118 -0.74 11.60 -2.29
N TYR A 119 -1.16 10.52 -2.92
CA TYR A 119 -2.36 10.50 -3.74
C TYR A 119 -2.98 9.12 -3.62
N VAL A 120 -4.26 9.12 -3.25
CA VAL A 120 -5.10 7.94 -3.24
C VAL A 120 -6.28 8.18 -4.15
N GLY A 121 -6.72 7.17 -4.88
CA GLY A 121 -7.99 7.26 -5.56
C GLY A 121 -8.59 5.93 -5.89
N PHE A 122 -9.87 6.00 -6.25
CA PHE A 122 -10.71 4.87 -6.61
C PHE A 122 -11.25 5.03 -8.04
N THR A 123 -10.54 5.68 -8.96
CA THR A 123 -11.10 6.12 -10.26
C THR A 123 -12.23 7.14 -10.10
N LEU A 124 -11.93 8.43 -10.33
CA LEU A 124 -12.84 9.60 -10.18
C LEU A 124 -13.25 9.92 -8.73
N ASN A 125 -12.74 9.19 -7.75
CA ASN A 125 -12.98 9.44 -6.33
C ASN A 125 -11.66 9.50 -5.58
N ASP A 126 -10.93 10.58 -5.82
CA ASP A 126 -9.55 10.72 -5.40
C ASP A 126 -9.40 11.70 -4.22
N ILE A 127 -8.29 11.56 -3.51
CA ILE A 127 -7.80 12.47 -2.49
C ILE A 127 -6.28 12.66 -2.70
N ASN A 128 -5.84 13.91 -2.73
CA ASN A 128 -4.43 14.25 -2.72
C ASN A 128 -4.02 14.75 -1.34
N GLY A 129 -2.79 14.46 -0.95
CA GLY A 129 -2.14 15.06 0.19
C GLY A 129 -1.89 16.54 0.00
N LEU A 130 -1.53 17.21 1.09
CA LEU A 130 -1.17 18.62 1.11
C LEU A 130 0.34 18.81 1.21
N THR A 131 1.02 17.94 1.96
CA THR A 131 2.45 17.99 2.23
C THR A 131 3.28 17.43 1.08
N THR A 132 4.38 18.11 0.76
CA THR A 132 5.36 17.67 -0.24
C THR A 132 6.29 16.61 0.35
N ILE A 133 6.40 15.48 -0.35
CA ILE A 133 7.36 14.41 -0.09
C ILE A 133 8.66 14.73 -0.80
N THR A 134 9.76 14.68 -0.05
CA THR A 134 11.12 14.82 -0.56
C THR A 134 11.75 13.45 -0.81
N VAL A 135 12.62 13.36 -1.82
CA VAL A 135 13.44 12.17 -2.03
C VAL A 135 14.40 11.96 -0.86
N GLY A 136 14.84 10.72 -0.67
CA GLY A 136 15.90 10.42 0.29
C GLY A 136 15.47 10.51 1.75
N THR A 137 14.17 10.52 2.02
CA THR A 137 13.59 10.72 3.36
C THR A 137 12.58 9.62 3.65
N TRP A 138 12.63 9.06 4.86
CA TRP A 138 11.62 8.12 5.34
C TRP A 138 10.36 8.86 5.77
N TYR A 139 9.22 8.38 5.30
CA TYR A 139 7.90 8.82 5.75
C TYR A 139 7.07 7.63 6.19
N HIS A 140 6.36 7.77 7.30
CA HIS A 140 5.22 6.91 7.60
C HIS A 140 3.99 7.48 6.89
N VAL A 141 3.28 6.66 6.13
CA VAL A 141 2.11 7.08 5.38
C VAL A 141 0.95 6.17 5.74
N ALA A 142 -0.24 6.75 5.87
CA ALA A 142 -1.44 5.95 6.04
C ALA A 142 -2.62 6.55 5.28
N PHE A 143 -3.47 5.66 4.77
CA PHE A 143 -4.75 5.98 4.17
C PHE A 143 -5.84 5.24 4.92
N VAL A 144 -6.85 5.96 5.40
CA VAL A 144 -8.00 5.42 6.12
C VAL A 144 -9.26 5.66 5.29
N TYR A 145 -9.98 4.58 5.01
CA TYR A 145 -11.29 4.62 4.35
C TYR A 145 -12.38 4.09 5.27
N ASN A 146 -13.43 4.88 5.44
CA ASN A 146 -14.64 4.48 6.15
C ASN A 146 -15.75 4.22 5.13
N SER A 147 -16.16 2.97 4.92
CA SER A 147 -17.16 2.63 3.89
C SER A 147 -18.58 3.12 4.20
N VAL A 148 -18.90 3.36 5.48
CA VAL A 148 -20.23 3.84 5.90
C VAL A 148 -20.42 5.31 5.55
N THR A 149 -19.41 6.14 5.86
CA THR A 149 -19.41 7.58 5.61
C THR A 149 -18.73 7.95 4.30
N GLN A 150 -18.06 6.99 3.64
CA GLN A 150 -17.14 7.20 2.52
C GLN A 150 -16.07 8.26 2.79
N GLN A 151 -15.70 8.43 4.05
CA GLN A 151 -14.63 9.34 4.43
C GLN A 151 -13.28 8.73 4.04
N GLN A 152 -12.42 9.58 3.50
CA GLN A 152 -11.05 9.30 3.12
C GLN A 152 -10.13 10.22 3.93
N ILE A 153 -9.14 9.65 4.61
CA ILE A 153 -8.15 10.42 5.37
C ILE A 153 -6.75 9.99 4.96
N LEU A 154 -5.89 10.96 4.69
CA LEU A 154 -4.45 10.75 4.50
C LEU A 154 -3.70 11.20 5.74
N TYR A 155 -2.74 10.40 6.18
CA TYR A 155 -1.80 10.72 7.24
C TYR A 155 -0.37 10.66 6.70
N LEU A 156 0.47 11.59 7.16
CA LEU A 156 1.90 11.61 6.92
C LEU A 156 2.61 11.80 8.26
N ASN A 157 3.52 10.88 8.60
CA ASN A 157 4.21 10.81 9.89
C ASN A 157 3.26 10.85 11.09
N GLY A 158 2.13 10.14 10.99
CA GLY A 158 1.10 10.09 12.04
C GLY A 158 0.22 11.34 12.17
N VAL A 159 0.43 12.39 11.36
CA VAL A 159 -0.38 13.62 11.36
C VAL A 159 -1.34 13.61 10.17
N GLN A 160 -2.59 14.02 10.38
CA GLN A 160 -3.56 14.14 9.30
C GLN A 160 -3.08 15.17 8.26
N ASP A 161 -2.82 14.71 7.05
CA ASP A 161 -2.37 15.54 5.92
C ASP A 161 -3.56 16.08 5.12
N ASN A 162 -4.59 15.25 4.89
CA ASN A 162 -5.84 15.70 4.27
C ASN A 162 -7.02 14.82 4.66
N ILE A 163 -8.24 15.35 4.52
CA ILE A 163 -9.50 14.65 4.75
C ILE A 163 -10.52 15.02 3.66
N LYS A 164 -11.18 14.01 3.13
CA LYS A 164 -12.32 14.16 2.21
C LYS A 164 -13.49 13.38 2.79
N SER A 165 -14.52 14.10 3.22
CA SER A 165 -15.80 13.52 3.61
C SER A 165 -16.69 13.47 2.38
N SER A 166 -17.24 12.30 2.07
CA SER A 166 -18.25 12.17 1.01
C SER A 166 -19.65 12.15 1.63
N SER A 167 -20.59 12.83 0.98
CA SER A 167 -22.00 12.65 1.24
C SER A 167 -22.56 11.54 0.33
N CYS A 168 -22.93 10.41 0.95
CA CYS A 168 -23.79 9.30 0.47
C CYS A 168 -23.16 8.11 -0.29
N ILE A 169 -23.26 6.95 0.38
CA ILE A 169 -22.65 5.60 0.28
C ILE A 169 -22.68 4.88 -1.09
N ARG A 170 -21.63 4.11 -1.48
CA ARG A 170 -21.72 2.86 -2.29
C ARG A 170 -20.39 2.08 -2.47
N ILE A 171 -20.55 0.82 -2.90
CA ILE A 171 -19.84 -0.43 -2.51
C ILE A 171 -19.24 -1.13 -3.77
N ILE A 172 -18.23 -2.02 -3.58
CA ILE A 172 -17.68 -3.16 -4.42
C ILE A 172 -16.27 -3.03 -5.07
N THR A 173 -15.55 -4.17 -5.06
CA THR A 173 -14.10 -4.50 -5.02
C THR A 173 -13.47 -4.89 -6.35
N SER A 174 -12.14 -4.72 -6.56
CA SER A 174 -11.14 -5.83 -6.68
C SER A 174 -9.64 -5.40 -7.06
N CYS A 175 -8.62 -6.27 -7.45
CA CYS A 175 -7.27 -6.78 -6.86
C CYS A 175 -5.91 -6.02 -6.92
N ALA A 176 -4.98 -6.27 -5.95
CA ALA A 176 -3.75 -5.52 -5.60
C ALA A 176 -2.45 -5.75 -6.41
N GLU A 177 -1.68 -4.68 -6.68
CA GLU A 177 -0.32 -4.62 -7.23
C GLU A 177 0.51 -3.45 -6.65
N ILE A 178 1.70 -3.70 -6.09
CA ILE A 178 2.59 -2.66 -5.54
C ILE A 178 3.63 -2.23 -6.59
N ASN A 179 3.71 -0.94 -6.94
CA ASN A 179 4.59 -0.45 -8.01
C ASN A 179 5.44 0.78 -7.62
N SER A 180 6.69 0.60 -7.17
CA SER A 180 7.76 1.63 -7.13
C SER A 180 7.87 2.58 -5.94
N VAL A 181 8.01 2.07 -4.72
CA VAL A 181 8.65 2.77 -3.58
C VAL A 181 9.30 1.73 -2.65
N ASN A 182 10.39 2.08 -1.96
CA ASN A 182 10.94 1.17 -0.95
C ASN A 182 9.99 1.15 0.25
N ILE A 183 9.34 0.01 0.47
CA ILE A 183 8.36 -0.17 1.53
C ILE A 183 8.98 -1.08 2.58
N GLN A 184 9.06 -0.57 3.81
CA GLN A 184 9.67 -1.33 4.90
C GLN A 184 8.66 -2.28 5.53
N SER A 185 7.43 -1.85 5.69
CA SER A 185 6.32 -2.70 6.05
C SER A 185 5.07 -2.12 5.43
N ILE A 186 4.12 -2.99 5.08
CA ILE A 186 2.77 -2.56 4.74
C ILE A 186 1.79 -3.37 5.55
N SER A 187 0.95 -2.65 6.29
CA SER A 187 -0.15 -3.23 7.07
C SER A 187 -1.46 -2.79 6.43
N ILE A 188 -2.39 -3.73 6.34
CA ILE A 188 -3.77 -3.49 5.92
C ILE A 188 -4.68 -4.07 6.99
N SER A 189 -5.55 -3.25 7.59
CA SER A 189 -6.47 -3.65 8.67
C SER A 189 -7.88 -3.14 8.42
#